data_AF-A0A538EH60-F1
#
_entry.id   AF-A0A538EH60-F1
#
_cell.length_a   1.000
_cell.length_b   1.000
_cell.length_c   1.000
_cell.angle_alpha   90.00
_cell.angle_beta   90.00
_cell.angle_gamma   90.00
#
_symmetry.space_group_name_H-M   'P 1'
#
loop_
_entity.id
_entity.type
_entity.pdbx_description
1 polymer ?
#
loop_
_entity_poly.entity_id
_entity_poly.type
_entity_poly.pdbx_seq_one_letter_code
_entity_poly.pdbx_strand_id
1 'polypeptide(L)'
;MPTNPLPPSLAEVVNRAVDVVDPEGANDGVGELQRHLEDRDEPVTAIDDVDEVLAEAAGTVDPEGEDPEVVMAVAVASYLARRRDELDDVPEDILRLAARAELGRHPPTHVADWLAAQGVH
;
A
#
# COMPACT_ATOMS: atom_id res chain seq x y z
N MET A 1 -8.38 -7.04 31.68
CA MET A 1 -7.78 -5.88 30.99
C MET A 1 -7.77 -6.21 29.52
N PRO A 2 -8.50 -5.50 28.65
CA PRO A 2 -8.20 -5.57 27.22
C PRO A 2 -6.88 -4.81 27.02
N THR A 3 -5.82 -5.52 26.67
CA THR A 3 -4.63 -4.87 26.09
C THR A 3 -5.08 -4.29 24.77
N ASN A 4 -5.02 -2.96 24.61
CA ASN A 4 -5.15 -2.38 23.29
C ASN A 4 -4.13 -3.10 22.39
N PRO A 5 -4.53 -3.59 21.21
CA PRO A 5 -3.58 -4.21 20.30
C PRO A 5 -2.45 -3.22 20.03
N LEU A 6 -1.23 -3.72 19.98
CA LEU A 6 -0.08 -2.91 19.61
C LEU A 6 -0.33 -2.39 18.18
N PRO A 7 0.09 -1.14 17.85
CA PRO A 7 -0.01 -0.66 16.49
C PRO A 7 0.77 -1.59 15.54
N PRO A 8 0.26 -1.84 14.33
CA PRO A 8 0.94 -2.70 13.37
C PRO A 8 2.31 -2.14 12.98
N SER A 9 3.22 -3.02 12.62
CA SER A 9 4.51 -2.65 12.04
C SER A 9 4.35 -2.09 10.63
N LEU A 10 5.39 -1.42 10.12
CA LEU A 10 5.40 -1.03 8.71
C LEU A 10 5.34 -2.26 7.80
N ALA A 11 6.07 -3.33 8.14
CA ALA A 11 6.03 -4.58 7.39
C ALA A 11 4.62 -5.18 7.34
N GLU A 12 3.86 -5.19 8.45
CA GLU A 12 2.46 -5.67 8.48
C GLU A 12 1.54 -4.83 7.57
N VAL A 13 1.72 -3.51 7.57
CA VAL A 13 0.96 -2.61 6.69
C VAL A 13 1.29 -2.86 5.21
N VAL A 14 2.56 -3.03 4.86
CA VAL A 14 3.01 -3.28 3.49
C VAL A 14 2.55 -4.66 3.02
N ASN A 15 2.68 -5.69 3.85
CA ASN A 15 2.17 -7.03 3.55
C ASN A 15 0.68 -7.00 3.24
N ARG A 16 -0.09 -6.24 4.05
CA ARG A 16 -1.51 -6.07 3.78
C ARG A 16 -1.76 -5.35 2.45
N ALA A 17 -0.98 -4.32 2.12
CA ALA A 17 -1.11 -3.61 0.86
C ALA A 17 -0.82 -4.51 -0.35
N VAL A 18 0.22 -5.36 -0.25
CA VAL A 18 0.56 -6.37 -1.26
C VAL A 18 -0.61 -7.35 -1.45
N ASP A 19 -1.16 -7.90 -0.37
CA ASP A 19 -2.31 -8.81 -0.43
C ASP A 19 -3.56 -8.18 -1.08
N VAL A 20 -3.69 -6.86 -1.03
CA VAL A 20 -4.80 -6.12 -1.63
C VAL A 20 -4.59 -5.91 -3.13
N VAL A 21 -3.36 -5.62 -3.54
CA VAL A 21 -3.03 -5.21 -4.92
C VAL A 21 -2.63 -6.39 -5.79
N ASP A 22 -1.83 -7.30 -5.26
CA ASP A 22 -1.28 -8.47 -5.95
C ASP A 22 -1.46 -9.75 -5.11
N PRO A 23 -2.72 -10.22 -4.91
CA PRO A 23 -3.00 -11.39 -4.08
C PRO A 23 -2.43 -12.70 -4.63
N GLU A 24 -2.13 -12.75 -5.93
CA GLU A 24 -1.55 -13.93 -6.58
C GLU A 24 -0.01 -13.88 -6.64
N GLY A 25 0.61 -12.76 -6.26
CA GLY A 25 2.05 -12.56 -6.32
C GLY A 25 2.59 -12.59 -7.77
N ALA A 26 1.81 -12.06 -8.71
CA ALA A 26 2.12 -12.08 -10.13
C ALA A 26 3.03 -10.92 -10.57
N ASN A 27 3.14 -9.86 -9.74
CA ASN A 27 3.89 -8.66 -10.07
C ASN A 27 5.24 -8.64 -9.34
N ASP A 28 6.31 -8.71 -10.13
CA ASP A 28 7.69 -8.70 -9.64
C ASP A 28 8.03 -7.41 -8.87
N GLY A 29 7.49 -6.26 -9.30
CA GLY A 29 7.70 -4.97 -8.65
C GLY A 29 7.05 -4.92 -7.27
N VAL A 30 5.79 -5.34 -7.14
CA VAL A 30 5.11 -5.43 -5.84
C VAL A 30 5.87 -6.39 -4.90
N GLY A 31 6.32 -7.54 -5.42
CA GLY A 31 7.15 -8.48 -4.65
C GLY A 31 8.52 -7.92 -4.26
N GLU A 32 9.12 -7.03 -5.04
CA GLU A 32 10.38 -6.36 -4.68
C GLU A 32 10.18 -5.23 -3.66
N LEU A 33 9.07 -4.50 -3.75
CA LEU A 33 8.67 -3.51 -2.76
C LEU A 33 8.46 -4.17 -1.38
N GLN A 34 7.77 -5.32 -1.36
CA GLN A 34 7.57 -6.10 -0.14
C GLN A 34 8.91 -6.49 0.50
N ARG A 35 9.82 -7.06 -0.29
CA ARG A 35 11.15 -7.49 0.18
C ARG A 35 12.00 -6.33 0.74
N HIS A 36 11.85 -5.12 0.21
CA HIS A 36 12.58 -3.95 0.75
C HIS A 36 12.12 -3.55 2.16
N LEU A 37 10.87 -3.86 2.52
CA LEU A 37 10.23 -3.39 3.74
C LEU A 37 9.88 -4.53 4.72
N GLU A 38 10.15 -5.79 4.37
CA GLU A 38 9.78 -6.96 5.16
C GLU A 38 10.41 -6.97 6.57
N ASP A 39 11.61 -6.40 6.72
CA ASP A 39 12.34 -6.32 7.99
C ASP A 39 11.95 -5.10 8.85
N ARG A 40 11.00 -4.27 8.41
CA ARG A 40 10.58 -3.03 9.11
C ARG A 40 9.56 -3.34 10.21
N ASP A 41 10.06 -4.00 11.26
CA ASP A 41 9.29 -4.46 12.43
C ASP A 41 8.86 -3.34 13.39
N GLU A 42 9.36 -2.11 13.23
CA GLU A 42 8.93 -1.01 14.08
C GLU A 42 7.45 -0.63 13.84
N PRO A 43 6.71 -0.23 14.90
CA PRO A 43 5.35 0.24 14.74
C PRO A 43 5.27 1.41 13.75
N VAL A 44 4.29 1.40 12.86
CA VAL A 44 4.11 2.47 11.85
C VAL A 44 3.93 3.86 12.48
N THR A 45 3.46 3.92 13.73
CA THR A 45 3.32 5.15 14.52
C THR A 45 4.63 5.70 15.09
N ALA A 46 5.71 4.93 15.04
CA ALA A 46 7.04 5.33 15.51
C ALA A 46 7.91 5.88 14.37
N ILE A 47 7.42 5.83 13.13
CA ILE A 47 8.09 6.38 11.95
C ILE A 47 7.59 7.80 11.74
N ASP A 48 8.52 8.76 11.63
CA ASP A 48 8.19 10.18 11.51
C ASP A 48 7.49 10.51 10.18
N ASP A 49 8.01 9.97 9.07
CA ASP A 49 7.44 10.13 7.73
C ASP A 49 7.36 8.77 7.03
N VAL A 50 6.20 8.14 7.11
CA VAL A 50 5.94 6.84 6.47
C VAL A 50 5.86 6.98 4.95
N ASP A 51 5.33 8.11 4.47
CA ASP A 51 5.13 8.33 3.04
C ASP A 51 6.49 8.51 2.35
N GLU A 52 7.45 9.18 2.98
CA GLU A 52 8.84 9.28 2.50
C GLU A 52 9.50 7.90 2.41
N VAL A 53 9.39 7.06 3.45
CA VAL A 53 9.96 5.70 3.46
C VAL A 53 9.36 4.83 2.35
N LEU A 54 8.05 4.90 2.15
CA LEU A 54 7.37 4.15 1.08
C LEU A 54 7.77 4.66 -0.31
N ALA A 55 7.89 5.97 -0.49
CA ALA A 55 8.30 6.58 -1.75
C ALA A 55 9.76 6.23 -2.12
N GLU A 56 10.67 6.19 -1.15
CA GLU A 56 12.07 5.76 -1.37
C GLU A 56 12.16 4.29 -1.80
N ALA A 57 11.39 3.41 -1.15
CA ALA A 57 11.32 2.00 -1.51
C ALA A 57 10.74 1.83 -2.92
N ALA A 58 9.63 2.51 -3.23
CA ALA A 58 9.01 2.48 -4.54
C ALA A 58 9.93 3.01 -5.64
N GLY A 59 10.63 4.13 -5.41
CA GLY A 59 11.58 4.70 -6.38
C GLY A 59 12.82 3.82 -6.64
N THR A 60 13.09 2.84 -5.77
CA THR A 60 14.13 1.83 -6.00
C THR A 60 13.65 0.74 -6.96
N VAL A 61 12.35 0.42 -6.93
CA VAL A 61 11.73 -0.68 -7.66
C VAL A 61 11.14 -0.24 -9.00
N ASP A 62 10.39 0.86 -8.99
CA ASP A 62 9.76 1.49 -10.15
C ASP A 62 10.14 2.99 -10.19
N PRO A 63 11.35 3.32 -10.68
CA PRO A 63 11.86 4.70 -10.69
C PRO A 63 11.01 5.65 -11.54
N GLU A 64 10.40 5.13 -12.60
CA GLU A 64 9.57 5.90 -13.53
C GLU A 64 8.12 6.04 -13.05
N GLY A 65 7.67 5.23 -12.08
CA GLY A 65 6.29 5.26 -11.58
C GLY A 65 5.29 4.83 -12.67
N GLU A 66 5.67 3.86 -13.48
CA GLU A 66 4.87 3.36 -14.61
C GLU A 66 4.12 2.06 -14.28
N ASP A 67 4.49 1.38 -13.19
CA ASP A 67 3.80 0.17 -12.71
C ASP A 67 2.59 0.57 -11.84
N PRO A 68 1.35 0.39 -12.33
CA PRO A 68 0.16 0.78 -11.59
C PRO A 68 0.00 0.01 -10.28
N GLU A 69 0.50 -1.21 -10.18
CA GLU A 69 0.38 -2.04 -9.00
C GLU A 69 1.38 -1.60 -7.93
N VAL A 70 2.62 -1.23 -8.30
CA VAL A 70 3.57 -0.63 -7.35
C VAL A 70 3.02 0.70 -6.81
N VAL A 71 2.50 1.56 -7.69
CA VAL A 71 1.87 2.83 -7.29
C VAL A 71 0.70 2.60 -6.33
N MET A 72 -0.15 1.61 -6.63
CA MET A 72 -1.29 1.30 -5.78
C MET A 72 -0.90 0.60 -4.47
N ALA A 73 0.15 -0.21 -4.44
CA ALA A 73 0.66 -0.82 -3.22
C ALA A 73 1.17 0.26 -2.24
N VAL A 74 1.89 1.26 -2.74
CA VAL A 74 2.31 2.44 -1.96
C VAL A 74 1.10 3.21 -1.44
N ALA A 75 0.12 3.50 -2.32
CA ALA A 75 -1.08 4.24 -1.94
C ALA A 75 -1.88 3.51 -0.85
N VAL A 76 -2.03 2.18 -0.95
CA VAL A 76 -2.71 1.36 0.07
C VAL A 76 -1.90 1.34 1.37
N ALA A 77 -0.58 1.20 1.31
CA ALA A 77 0.26 1.25 2.51
C ALA A 77 0.18 2.61 3.23
N SER A 78 0.28 3.72 2.49
CA SER A 78 0.12 5.08 3.02
C SER A 78 -1.28 5.30 3.63
N TYR A 79 -2.32 4.76 3.00
CA TYR A 79 -3.68 4.80 3.51
C TYR A 79 -3.81 4.04 4.84
N LEU A 80 -3.37 2.78 4.88
CA LEU A 80 -3.46 1.90 6.05
C LEU A 80 -2.56 2.36 7.21
N ALA A 81 -1.43 3.01 6.91
CA ALA A 81 -0.58 3.64 7.94
C ALA A 81 -1.37 4.67 8.78
N ARG A 82 -2.30 5.39 8.14
CA ARG A 82 -3.22 6.34 8.80
C ARG A 82 -4.51 5.68 9.30
N ARG A 83 -5.03 4.69 8.58
CA ARG A 83 -6.30 3.97 8.82
C ARG A 83 -6.07 2.55 9.32
N ARG A 84 -5.26 2.41 10.37
CA ARG A 84 -4.82 1.11 10.91
C ARG A 84 -5.97 0.25 11.43
N ASP A 85 -7.11 0.87 11.73
CA ASP A 85 -8.35 0.19 12.12
C ASP A 85 -9.05 -0.53 10.96
N GLU A 86 -8.70 -0.20 9.71
CA GLU A 86 -9.26 -0.79 8.49
C GLU A 86 -8.34 -1.89 7.90
N LEU A 87 -7.30 -2.32 8.64
CA LEU A 87 -6.33 -3.31 8.17
C LEU A 87 -6.97 -4.65 7.80
N ASP A 88 -8.00 -5.04 8.55
CA ASP A 88 -8.75 -6.29 8.37
C ASP A 88 -10.00 -6.13 7.46
N ASP A 89 -10.20 -4.96 6.85
CA ASP A 89 -11.35 -4.72 5.95
C ASP A 89 -11.20 -5.46 4.61
N VAL A 90 -12.28 -5.45 3.82
CA VAL A 90 -12.34 -6.14 2.54
C VAL A 90 -11.36 -5.49 1.55
N PRO A 91 -10.51 -6.28 0.84
CA PRO A 91 -9.49 -5.74 -0.07
C PRO A 91 -10.01 -4.72 -1.10
N GLU A 92 -11.16 -5.00 -1.71
CA GLU A 92 -11.79 -4.11 -2.70
C GLU A 92 -12.14 -2.73 -2.11
N ASP A 93 -12.64 -2.70 -0.86
CA ASP A 93 -12.96 -1.45 -0.18
C ASP A 93 -11.70 -0.66 0.18
N ILE A 94 -10.66 -1.35 0.68
CA ILE A 94 -9.36 -0.74 0.97
C ILE A 94 -8.79 -0.13 -0.32
N LEU A 95 -8.77 -0.88 -1.42
CA LEU A 95 -8.22 -0.43 -2.70
C LEU A 95 -8.94 0.84 -3.20
N ARG A 96 -10.27 0.82 -3.17
CA ARG A 96 -11.11 1.95 -3.60
C ARG A 96 -10.92 3.18 -2.71
N LEU A 97 -10.84 3.00 -1.39
CA LEU A 97 -10.66 4.11 -0.44
C LEU A 97 -9.25 4.70 -0.53
N ALA A 98 -8.23 3.86 -0.66
CA ALA A 98 -6.84 4.27 -0.86
C ALA A 98 -6.67 5.04 -2.17
N ALA A 99 -7.16 4.52 -3.30
CA ALA A 99 -7.09 5.21 -4.59
C ALA A 99 -7.70 6.62 -4.50
N ARG A 100 -8.86 6.73 -3.85
CA ARG A 100 -9.55 8.01 -3.65
C ARG A 100 -8.81 8.96 -2.71
N ALA A 101 -8.21 8.43 -1.64
CA ALA A 101 -7.52 9.23 -0.63
C ALA A 101 -6.19 9.77 -1.16
N GLU A 102 -5.43 8.93 -1.87
CA GLU A 102 -4.04 9.24 -2.27
C GLU A 102 -3.95 9.86 -3.67
N LEU A 103 -4.75 9.38 -4.62
CA LEU A 103 -4.69 9.82 -6.02
C LEU A 103 -5.81 10.79 -6.40
N GLY A 104 -6.81 10.94 -5.53
CA GLY A 104 -7.94 11.83 -5.73
C GLY A 104 -8.85 11.41 -6.89
N ARG A 105 -9.33 12.39 -7.67
CA ARG A 105 -10.31 12.16 -8.76
C ARG A 105 -9.67 11.84 -10.12
N HIS A 106 -8.38 12.10 -10.28
CA HIS A 106 -7.69 12.00 -11.55
C HIS A 106 -6.34 11.29 -11.36
N PRO A 107 -6.36 9.98 -11.06
CA PRO A 107 -5.14 9.18 -11.04
C PRO A 107 -4.45 9.20 -12.42
N PRO A 108 -3.14 8.91 -12.48
CA PRO A 108 -2.45 8.69 -13.75
C PRO A 108 -3.18 7.65 -14.62
N THR A 109 -3.13 7.81 -15.95
CA THR A 109 -3.93 6.99 -16.87
C THR A 109 -3.69 5.49 -16.70
N HIS A 110 -2.44 5.07 -16.55
CA HIS A 110 -2.10 3.65 -16.36
C HIS A 110 -2.70 3.07 -15.06
N VAL A 111 -2.75 3.86 -13.99
CA VAL A 111 -3.42 3.47 -12.73
C VAL A 111 -4.93 3.45 -12.89
N ALA A 112 -5.52 4.43 -13.58
CA ALA A 112 -6.96 4.50 -13.82
C ALA A 112 -7.46 3.29 -14.62
N ASP A 113 -6.73 2.93 -15.68
CA ASP A 113 -7.04 1.77 -16.53
C ASP A 113 -6.91 0.46 -15.74
N TRP A 114 -5.89 0.35 -14.89
CA TRP A 114 -5.72 -0.79 -14.00
C TRP A 114 -6.84 -0.90 -12.95
N LEU A 115 -7.17 0.19 -12.25
CA LEU A 115 -8.26 0.23 -11.27
C LEU A 115 -9.60 -0.19 -11.90
N ALA A 116 -9.87 0.27 -13.13
CA ALA A 116 -11.07 -0.12 -13.86
C ALA A 116 -11.08 -1.63 -14.19
N ALA A 117 -9.93 -2.24 -14.49
CA ALA A 117 -9.81 -3.68 -14.68
C ALA A 117 -10.07 -4.48 -13.38
N GLN A 118 -9.74 -3.90 -12.22
CA GLN A 118 -10.08 -4.44 -10.90
C GLN A 118 -11.54 -4.19 -10.48
N GLY A 119 -12.34 -3.49 -11.29
CA GLY A 119 -13.73 -3.16 -10.98
C GLY A 119 -13.91 -1.91 -10.10
N VAL A 120 -12.86 -1.12 -9.89
CA VAL A 120 -12.85 0.12 -9.10
C VAL A 120 -13.04 1.35 -10.01
N HIS A 121 -13.93 2.27 -9.62
CA HIS A 121 -14.29 3.48 -10.38
C HIS A 121 -14.30 4.75 -9.52
#